data_AF-A0A549SNE2-F1
#
_entry.id   AF-A0A549SNE2-F1
#
_cell.length_a   1.000
_cell.length_b   1.000
_cell.length_c   1.000
_cell.angle_alpha   90.00
_cell.angle_beta   90.00
_cell.angle_gamma   90.00
#
_symmetry.space_group_name_H-M   'P 1'
#
loop_
_entity.id
_entity.type
_entity.pdbx_description
1 polymer ?
#
loop_
_entity_poly.entity_id
_entity_poly.type
_entity_poly.pdbx_seq_one_letter_code
_entity_poly.pdbx_strand_id
1 'polypeptide(L)'
;MIEKSLRLAAACLTVSLAACAMIAGVVDMDGRVAAEGSANVPMILDGDQILFEFEAQKPNGSWRSGLALLNMGQSPPVLKQSLYDELAIGAGRPLRLRIGGRSMAMAAGWVRSEPERTSGERQFGSFFPSRRVDMVLQSGALAKGELIIDYPGHRLAFTEPGAASREGVAVPLRIDRRTGLAVVDATIDGASHAFVIDAGSPYS
;
A
#
# COMPACT_ATOMS: atom_id res chain seq x y z
N MET A 1 14.47 57.84 29.59
CA MET A 1 14.50 56.36 29.67
C MET A 1 13.24 55.86 28.96
N ILE A 2 13.15 55.85 27.62
CA ILE A 2 13.95 55.10 26.63
C ILE A 2 13.90 53.60 26.91
N GLU A 3 13.29 52.88 25.96
CA GLU A 3 13.35 51.43 25.71
C GLU A 3 12.75 50.51 26.78
N LYS A 4 11.55 49.95 26.53
CA LYS A 4 11.14 48.56 26.92
C LYS A 4 9.68 48.24 26.61
N SER A 5 9.22 48.36 25.36
CA SER A 5 7.85 47.88 25.02
C SER A 5 7.72 47.24 23.63
N LEU A 6 8.82 46.80 23.03
CA LEU A 6 8.82 46.21 21.69
C LEU A 6 9.52 44.84 21.67
N ARG A 7 9.11 43.91 22.55
CA ARG A 7 9.65 42.52 22.58
C ARG A 7 8.59 41.46 22.90
N LEU A 8 7.32 41.68 22.55
CA LEU A 8 6.26 40.67 22.76
C LEU A 8 5.46 40.30 21.50
N ALA A 9 5.93 40.65 20.30
CA ALA A 9 5.27 40.31 19.04
C ALA A 9 6.02 39.31 18.15
N ALA A 10 7.07 38.65 18.67
CA ALA A 10 7.94 37.77 17.88
C ALA A 10 8.03 36.32 18.41
N ALA A 11 7.15 35.92 19.34
CA ALA A 11 7.22 34.61 19.99
C ALA A 11 5.99 33.70 19.76
N CYS A 12 5.02 34.11 18.93
CA CYS A 12 3.82 33.32 18.63
C CYS A 12 3.71 32.86 17.17
N LEU A 13 4.79 32.95 16.38
CA LEU A 13 4.79 32.54 14.96
C LEU A 13 5.72 31.37 14.63
N THR A 14 6.07 30.54 15.61
CA THR A 14 7.01 29.41 15.43
C THR A 14 6.50 28.08 15.99
N VAL A 15 5.19 27.93 16.23
CA VAL A 15 4.62 26.65 16.72
C VAL A 15 3.79 25.91 15.65
N SER A 16 3.43 26.52 14.52
CA SER A 16 2.60 25.86 13.49
C SER A 16 3.36 25.14 12.36
N LEU A 17 4.69 25.07 12.38
CA LEU A 17 5.47 24.34 11.35
C LEU A 17 6.01 22.97 11.81
N ALA A 18 5.85 22.61 13.09
CA ALA A 18 6.31 21.32 13.61
C ALA A 18 5.32 20.16 13.41
N ALA A 19 4.06 20.45 13.06
CA ALA A 19 3.05 19.41 12.81
C ALA A 19 3.20 18.73 11.44
N CYS A 20 3.94 19.32 10.50
CA CYS A 20 4.18 18.71 9.17
C CYS A 20 5.37 17.74 9.12
N ALA A 21 6.15 17.61 10.19
CA ALA A 21 7.35 16.77 10.21
C ALA A 21 7.11 15.33 10.72
N MET A 22 5.86 14.98 11.06
CA MET A 22 5.48 13.67 11.60
C MET A 22 4.76 12.76 10.59
N ILE A 23 4.92 13.00 9.28
CA ILE A 23 4.80 11.89 8.31
C ILE A 23 6.18 11.25 8.20
N ALA A 24 6.64 10.66 9.30
CA ALA A 24 7.77 9.76 9.26
C ALA A 24 7.41 8.61 8.31
N GLY A 25 8.10 8.53 7.17
CA GLY A 25 8.06 7.34 6.31
C GLY A 25 7.25 7.43 5.02
N VAL A 26 7.18 8.59 4.36
CA VAL A 26 6.87 8.61 2.92
C VAL A 26 8.04 7.99 2.17
N VAL A 27 7.92 6.70 1.89
CA VAL A 27 8.92 5.84 1.26
C VAL A 27 8.79 5.98 -0.26
N ASP A 28 9.87 6.43 -0.91
CA ASP A 28 9.97 6.58 -2.37
C ASP A 28 10.18 5.24 -3.10
N MET A 29 9.08 4.71 -3.61
CA MET A 29 9.03 3.45 -4.34
C MET A 29 9.29 3.61 -5.85
N ASP A 30 9.55 4.81 -6.37
CA ASP A 30 9.76 4.95 -7.80
C ASP A 30 11.05 4.27 -8.26
N GLY A 31 10.94 3.49 -9.33
CA GLY A 31 11.99 2.60 -9.82
C GLY A 31 12.40 1.49 -8.84
N ARG A 32 11.68 1.28 -7.73
CA ARG A 32 12.00 0.25 -6.72
C ARG A 32 11.26 -1.06 -6.91
N VAL A 33 10.29 -1.06 -7.82
CA VAL A 33 9.48 -2.20 -8.20
C VAL A 33 9.73 -2.50 -9.67
N ALA A 34 10.13 -3.73 -9.96
CA ALA A 34 10.07 -4.29 -11.30
C ALA A 34 8.87 -5.24 -11.37
N ALA A 35 8.09 -5.15 -12.44
CA ALA A 35 6.94 -6.02 -12.65
C ALA A 35 6.82 -6.37 -14.13
N GLU A 36 6.48 -7.63 -14.42
CA GLU A 36 6.41 -8.17 -15.77
C GLU A 36 5.24 -9.16 -15.90
N GLY A 37 4.62 -9.15 -17.08
CA GLY A 37 3.50 -10.04 -17.41
C GLY A 37 2.18 -9.60 -16.78
N SER A 38 1.06 -10.13 -17.25
CA SER A 38 -0.25 -9.82 -16.68
C SER A 38 -0.76 -10.95 -15.81
N ALA A 39 -1.68 -10.63 -14.90
CA ALA A 39 -2.36 -11.62 -14.08
C ALA A 39 -3.84 -11.29 -13.99
N ASN A 40 -4.63 -12.35 -13.88
CA ASN A 40 -6.03 -12.25 -13.52
C ASN A 40 -6.33 -13.37 -12.52
N VAL A 41 -6.40 -13.01 -11.23
CA VAL A 41 -6.53 -13.94 -10.11
C VAL A 41 -7.89 -13.82 -9.44
N PRO A 42 -8.38 -14.90 -8.81
CA PRO A 42 -9.56 -14.81 -7.96
C PRO A 42 -9.35 -13.77 -6.84
N MET A 43 -10.36 -12.95 -6.63
CA MET A 43 -10.46 -12.04 -5.49
C MET A 43 -11.30 -12.70 -4.40
N ILE A 44 -10.77 -12.77 -3.20
CA ILE A 44 -11.47 -13.25 -2.01
C ILE A 44 -11.89 -12.02 -1.20
N LEU A 45 -13.20 -11.86 -0.98
CA LEU A 45 -13.72 -10.84 -0.07
C LEU A 45 -13.87 -11.43 1.33
N ASP A 46 -13.29 -10.76 2.33
CA ASP A 46 -13.33 -11.17 3.73
C ASP A 46 -13.41 -9.94 4.65
N GLY A 47 -14.56 -9.66 5.25
CA GLY A 47 -14.74 -8.49 6.12
C GLY A 47 -14.48 -7.15 5.42
N ASP A 48 -14.99 -6.98 4.20
CA ASP A 48 -14.75 -5.84 3.30
C ASP A 48 -13.30 -5.64 2.86
N GLN A 49 -12.43 -6.62 3.14
CA GLN A 49 -11.07 -6.65 2.68
C GLN A 49 -10.92 -7.46 1.40
N ILE A 50 -9.99 -7.05 0.54
CA ILE A 50 -9.64 -7.75 -0.70
C ILE A 50 -8.41 -8.61 -0.47
N LEU A 51 -8.59 -9.94 -0.53
CA LEU A 51 -7.51 -10.90 -0.40
C LEU A 51 -7.24 -11.61 -1.73
N PHE A 52 -5.99 -12.00 -1.96
CA PHE A 52 -5.60 -12.78 -3.13
C PHE A 52 -4.37 -13.66 -2.83
N GLU A 53 -4.25 -14.77 -3.55
CA GLU A 53 -3.11 -15.67 -3.40
C GLU A 53 -1.87 -15.14 -4.13
N PHE A 54 -0.71 -15.39 -3.55
CA PHE A 54 0.60 -15.10 -4.16
C PHE A 54 1.57 -16.25 -3.89
N GLU A 55 2.67 -16.27 -4.62
CA GLU A 55 3.83 -17.09 -4.32
C GLU A 55 5.06 -16.20 -4.10
N ALA A 56 5.86 -16.49 -3.08
CA ALA A 56 7.14 -15.83 -2.83
C ALA A 56 8.31 -16.80 -2.98
N GLN A 57 9.42 -16.31 -3.55
CA GLN A 57 10.59 -17.14 -3.77
C GLN A 57 11.49 -17.21 -2.53
N LYS A 58 11.71 -18.42 -1.99
CA LYS A 58 12.62 -18.69 -0.87
C LYS A 58 14.09 -18.67 -1.29
N PRO A 59 15.06 -18.55 -0.36
CA PRO A 59 16.49 -18.48 -0.66
C PRO A 59 17.01 -19.66 -1.50
N ASN A 60 16.45 -20.85 -1.29
CA ASN A 60 16.77 -22.05 -2.05
C ASN A 60 16.16 -22.08 -3.48
N GLY A 61 15.51 -21.00 -3.92
CA GLY A 61 14.88 -20.87 -5.24
C GLY A 61 13.46 -21.45 -5.35
N SER A 62 13.01 -22.24 -4.37
CA SER A 62 11.65 -22.78 -4.36
C SER A 62 10.60 -21.71 -4.04
N TRP A 63 9.35 -21.97 -4.40
CA TRP A 63 8.23 -21.04 -4.22
C TRP A 63 7.37 -21.47 -3.03
N ARG A 64 6.93 -20.49 -2.25
CA ARG A 64 6.01 -20.65 -1.12
C ARG A 64 4.75 -19.85 -1.39
N SER A 65 3.60 -20.51 -1.41
CA SER A 65 2.30 -19.85 -1.51
C SER A 65 1.94 -19.14 -0.21
N GLY A 66 1.19 -18.05 -0.33
CA GLY A 66 0.66 -17.27 0.79
C GLY A 66 -0.57 -16.47 0.38
N LEU A 67 -1.18 -15.81 1.37
CA LEU A 67 -2.36 -14.96 1.18
C LEU A 67 -2.00 -13.50 1.43
N ALA A 68 -2.30 -12.62 0.48
CA ALA A 68 -2.05 -11.19 0.60
C ALA A 68 -3.36 -10.43 0.80
N LEU A 69 -3.30 -9.38 1.61
CA LEU A 69 -4.29 -8.31 1.67
C LEU A 69 -3.88 -7.21 0.68
N LEU A 70 -4.82 -6.73 -0.15
CA LEU A 70 -4.64 -5.52 -0.93
C LEU A 70 -4.94 -4.29 -0.07
N ASN A 71 -4.01 -3.34 0.02
CA ASN A 71 -4.22 -2.05 0.69
C ASN A 71 -3.66 -0.93 -0.19
N MET A 72 -4.43 0.14 -0.42
CA MET A 72 -3.99 1.24 -1.29
C MET A 72 -3.82 2.55 -0.53
N GLY A 73 -4.08 2.58 0.77
CA GLY A 73 -3.94 3.74 1.63
C GLY A 73 -2.54 3.97 2.18
N GLN A 74 -1.61 3.04 1.95
CA GLN A 74 -0.27 3.06 2.54
C GLN A 74 0.82 2.61 1.57
N SER A 75 2.08 2.89 1.93
CA SER A 75 3.29 2.42 1.25
C SER A 75 4.45 2.36 2.27
N PRO A 76 5.35 1.36 2.25
CA PRO A 76 5.53 0.26 1.29
C PRO A 76 4.97 -1.10 1.76
N PRO A 77 5.00 -2.17 0.93
CA PRO A 77 4.50 -3.50 1.33
C PRO A 77 5.06 -4.00 2.64
N VAL A 78 4.20 -4.67 3.39
CA VAL A 78 4.50 -5.19 4.73
C VAL A 78 4.29 -6.69 4.73
N LEU A 79 5.26 -7.44 5.27
CA LEU A 79 5.18 -8.87 5.47
C LEU A 79 5.03 -9.18 6.96
N LYS A 80 4.44 -10.32 7.27
CA LYS A 80 4.65 -10.94 8.58
C LYS A 80 6.14 -11.21 8.81
N GLN A 81 6.61 -11.01 10.03
CA GLN A 81 8.02 -11.17 10.41
C GLN A 81 8.58 -12.55 10.03
N SER A 82 7.85 -13.64 10.31
CA SER A 82 8.25 -15.00 9.95
C SER A 82 8.44 -15.20 8.44
N LEU A 83 7.55 -14.65 7.61
CA LEU A 83 7.71 -14.70 6.15
C LEU A 83 8.90 -13.84 5.71
N TYR A 84 9.05 -12.64 6.29
CA TYR A 84 10.17 -11.75 6.00
C TYR A 84 11.54 -12.42 6.28
N ASP A 85 11.64 -13.12 7.41
CA ASP A 85 12.82 -13.87 7.83
C ASP A 85 13.03 -15.12 6.96
N GLU A 86 11.97 -15.90 6.68
CA GLU A 86 12.02 -17.08 5.80
C GLU A 86 12.56 -16.72 4.40
N LEU A 87 12.15 -15.58 3.87
CA LEU A 87 12.57 -15.09 2.56
C LEU A 87 13.95 -14.42 2.58
N ALA A 88 14.56 -14.26 3.76
CA ALA A 88 15.83 -13.60 4.00
C ALA A 88 15.88 -12.14 3.51
N ILE A 89 14.76 -11.43 3.59
CA ILE A 89 14.67 -10.03 3.13
C ILE A 89 15.56 -9.14 4.00
N GLY A 90 15.58 -9.35 5.32
CA GLY A 90 16.45 -8.62 6.25
C GLY A 90 17.94 -8.80 5.98
N ALA A 91 18.33 -9.87 5.27
CA ALA A 91 19.69 -10.10 4.80
C ALA A 91 20.00 -9.41 3.44
N GLY A 92 19.12 -8.52 2.98
CA GLY A 92 19.27 -7.76 1.73
C GLY A 92 18.73 -8.47 0.49
N ARG A 93 18.09 -9.64 0.63
CA ARG A 93 17.53 -10.37 -0.51
C ARG A 93 16.26 -9.68 -1.01
N PRO A 94 16.10 -9.44 -2.33
CA PRO A 94 14.88 -8.82 -2.85
C PRO A 94 13.68 -9.73 -2.64
N LEU A 95 12.52 -9.12 -2.37
CA LEU A 95 11.25 -9.83 -2.39
C LEU A 95 10.88 -10.12 -3.85
N ARG A 96 10.67 -11.40 -4.17
CA ARG A 96 10.25 -11.87 -5.49
C ARG A 96 8.92 -12.57 -5.36
N LEU A 97 7.92 -12.05 -6.06
CA LEU A 97 6.54 -12.52 -6.02
C LEU A 97 6.08 -13.04 -7.38
N ARG A 98 5.16 -13.99 -7.35
CA ARG A 98 4.27 -14.34 -8.46
C ARG A 98 2.83 -14.23 -8.01
N ILE A 99 1.99 -13.67 -8.87
CA ILE A 99 0.55 -13.57 -8.66
C ILE A 99 -0.10 -14.04 -9.95
N GLY A 100 -0.60 -15.28 -9.99
CA GLY A 100 -1.26 -15.93 -11.14
C GLY A 100 -0.42 -16.13 -12.43
N GLY A 101 0.58 -15.30 -12.67
CA GLY A 101 1.38 -15.21 -13.90
C GLY A 101 2.20 -13.93 -13.99
N ARG A 102 1.81 -12.87 -13.26
CA ARG A 102 2.61 -11.65 -13.12
C ARG A 102 3.74 -11.88 -12.13
N SER A 103 4.95 -11.53 -12.54
CA SER A 103 6.14 -11.56 -11.67
C SER A 103 6.44 -10.16 -11.18
N MET A 104 6.81 -10.03 -9.90
CA MET A 104 7.20 -8.77 -9.30
C MET A 104 8.48 -8.94 -8.49
N ALA A 105 9.34 -7.94 -8.49
CA ALA A 105 10.55 -7.89 -7.68
C ALA A 105 10.68 -6.52 -7.00
N MET A 106 10.99 -6.54 -5.71
CA MET A 106 11.17 -5.36 -4.88
C MET A 106 12.46 -5.45 -4.10
N ALA A 107 13.23 -4.36 -4.06
CA ALA A 107 14.47 -4.32 -3.30
C ALA A 107 14.20 -4.39 -1.78
N ALA A 108 15.05 -5.09 -1.05
CA ALA A 108 14.83 -5.43 0.37
C ALA A 108 14.56 -4.22 1.28
N GLY A 109 15.27 -3.09 1.07
CA GLY A 109 15.10 -1.87 1.85
C GLY A 109 13.74 -1.18 1.66
N TRP A 110 12.92 -1.67 0.73
CA TRP A 110 11.60 -1.15 0.38
C TRP A 110 10.48 -2.14 0.76
N VAL A 111 10.80 -3.10 1.62
CA VAL A 111 9.86 -4.09 2.15
C VAL A 111 9.99 -4.04 3.67
N ARG A 112 8.86 -3.90 4.35
CA ARG A 112 8.81 -3.86 5.81
C ARG A 112 8.34 -5.19 6.39
N SER A 113 8.66 -5.40 7.65
CA SER A 113 8.08 -6.47 8.45
C SER A 113 7.31 -5.91 9.63
N GLU A 114 6.28 -6.62 10.04
CA GLU A 114 5.65 -6.45 11.35
C GLU A 114 5.55 -7.79 12.07
N PRO A 115 5.69 -7.81 13.41
CA PRO A 115 5.58 -9.05 14.19
C PRO A 115 4.17 -9.63 14.11
N GLU A 116 4.08 -10.97 14.13
CA GLU A 116 2.81 -11.67 14.26
C GLU A 116 2.20 -11.35 15.62
N ARG A 117 1.00 -10.77 15.60
CA ARG A 117 0.28 -10.39 16.82
C ARG A 117 -0.97 -11.26 16.97
N THR A 118 -1.21 -11.74 18.18
CA THR A 118 -2.17 -12.83 18.48
C THR A 118 -3.62 -12.37 18.65
N SER A 119 -3.90 -11.08 18.88
CA SER A 119 -5.29 -10.58 18.96
C SER A 119 -5.38 -9.05 18.97
N GLY A 120 -6.38 -8.48 18.30
CA GLY A 120 -6.81 -7.08 18.49
C GLY A 120 -6.03 -6.00 17.74
N GLU A 121 -5.14 -6.35 16.81
CA GLU A 121 -4.21 -5.39 16.20
C GLU A 121 -4.19 -5.43 14.67
N ARG A 122 -3.77 -4.30 14.09
CA ARG A 122 -4.22 -3.80 12.78
C ARG A 122 -3.93 -4.75 11.60
N GLN A 123 -2.70 -4.88 11.12
CA GLN A 123 -2.52 -5.46 9.77
C GLN A 123 -2.54 -7.00 9.70
N PHE A 124 -2.08 -7.69 10.74
CA PHE A 124 -1.93 -9.16 10.73
C PHE A 124 -2.72 -9.89 11.82
N GLY A 125 -3.50 -9.17 12.61
CA GLY A 125 -4.45 -9.70 13.58
C GLY A 125 -5.85 -9.85 13.01
N SER A 126 -6.75 -10.45 13.79
CA SER A 126 -8.15 -10.69 13.38
C SER A 126 -9.03 -9.44 13.30
N PHE A 127 -8.45 -8.24 13.39
CA PHE A 127 -9.22 -6.99 13.38
C PHE A 127 -9.61 -6.58 11.94
N PHE A 128 -8.76 -6.86 10.94
CA PHE A 128 -9.03 -6.51 9.54
C PHE A 128 -9.50 -7.74 8.75
N PRO A 129 -8.66 -8.75 8.44
CA PRO A 129 -9.15 -10.01 7.85
C PRO A 129 -9.47 -11.07 8.92
N SER A 130 -10.53 -11.86 8.70
CA SER A 130 -10.80 -13.06 9.52
C SER A 130 -9.78 -14.17 9.22
N ARG A 131 -9.27 -14.18 7.98
CA ARG A 131 -8.20 -15.06 7.51
C ARG A 131 -6.82 -14.53 7.89
N ARG A 132 -5.90 -15.45 8.18
CA ARG A 132 -4.48 -15.11 8.37
C ARG A 132 -3.85 -14.76 7.01
N VAL A 133 -3.45 -13.51 6.84
CA VAL A 133 -2.71 -13.01 5.66
C VAL A 133 -1.22 -12.95 5.94
N ASP A 134 -0.37 -13.25 4.98
CA ASP A 134 1.10 -13.26 5.15
C ASP A 134 1.76 -11.94 4.74
N MET A 135 1.04 -11.13 3.96
CA MET A 135 1.50 -9.88 3.39
C MET A 135 0.34 -8.89 3.25
N VAL A 136 0.64 -7.60 3.39
CA VAL A 136 -0.19 -6.50 2.90
C VAL A 136 0.52 -5.89 1.69
N LEU A 137 -0.06 -6.10 0.50
CA LEU A 137 0.43 -5.49 -0.74
C LEU A 137 -0.09 -4.07 -0.84
N GLN A 138 0.85 -3.12 -0.75
CA GLN A 138 0.57 -1.69 -0.60
C GLN A 138 0.73 -0.90 -1.91
N SER A 139 0.21 0.34 -1.96
CA SER A 139 0.12 1.16 -3.19
C SER A 139 1.45 1.31 -3.94
N GLY A 140 2.56 1.39 -3.20
CA GLY A 140 3.89 1.51 -3.77
C GLY A 140 4.28 0.34 -4.68
N ALA A 141 3.82 -0.87 -4.37
CA ALA A 141 4.03 -2.05 -5.22
C ALA A 141 3.11 -2.09 -6.45
N LEU A 142 2.00 -1.35 -6.42
CA LEU A 142 0.97 -1.35 -7.46
C LEU A 142 1.23 -0.29 -8.54
N ALA A 143 2.20 0.61 -8.31
CA ALA A 143 2.47 1.76 -9.18
C ALA A 143 3.02 1.41 -10.58
N LYS A 144 3.34 0.14 -10.86
CA LYS A 144 3.79 -0.33 -12.17
C LYS A 144 2.69 -1.21 -12.78
N GLY A 145 1.87 -0.61 -13.64
CA GLY A 145 0.79 -1.28 -14.37
C GLY A 145 -0.58 -0.69 -14.08
N GLU A 146 -1.61 -1.41 -14.52
CA GLU A 146 -3.00 -1.16 -14.19
C GLU A 146 -3.50 -2.22 -13.20
N LEU A 147 -4.25 -1.76 -12.21
CA LEU A 147 -4.98 -2.61 -11.28
C LEU A 147 -6.47 -2.50 -11.60
N ILE A 148 -7.12 -3.65 -11.79
CA ILE A 148 -8.56 -3.74 -12.01
C ILE A 148 -9.15 -4.57 -10.87
N ILE A 149 -10.05 -3.95 -10.13
CA ILE A 149 -10.83 -4.59 -9.06
C ILE A 149 -12.23 -4.83 -9.62
N ASP A 150 -12.50 -6.06 -10.04
CA ASP A 150 -13.80 -6.47 -10.57
C ASP A 150 -14.62 -7.09 -9.42
N TYR A 151 -15.41 -6.24 -8.75
CA TYR A 151 -16.28 -6.67 -7.65
C TYR A 151 -17.33 -7.70 -8.09
N PRO A 152 -18.13 -7.48 -9.15
CA PRO A 152 -19.11 -8.47 -9.60
C PRO A 152 -18.50 -9.81 -10.01
N GLY A 153 -17.35 -9.79 -10.70
CA GLY A 153 -16.67 -11.01 -11.13
C GLY A 153 -15.84 -11.69 -10.04
N HIS A 154 -15.64 -11.03 -8.90
CA HIS A 154 -14.70 -11.44 -7.86
C HIS A 154 -13.30 -11.71 -8.44
N ARG A 155 -12.76 -10.75 -9.19
CA ARG A 155 -11.44 -10.87 -9.83
C ARG A 155 -10.56 -9.66 -9.56
N LEU A 156 -9.27 -9.93 -9.40
CA LEU A 156 -8.22 -8.93 -9.38
C LEU A 156 -7.34 -9.12 -10.61
N ALA A 157 -7.23 -8.10 -11.45
CA ALA A 157 -6.35 -8.14 -12.60
C ALA A 157 -5.21 -7.11 -12.47
N PHE A 158 -4.01 -7.55 -12.82
CA PHE A 158 -2.83 -6.73 -12.95
C PHE A 158 -2.41 -6.77 -14.41
N THR A 159 -2.45 -5.64 -15.09
CA THR A 159 -2.19 -5.57 -16.53
C THR A 159 -1.14 -4.51 -16.85
N GLU A 160 -0.61 -4.57 -18.07
CA GLU A 160 0.21 -3.47 -18.59
C GLU A 160 -0.64 -2.21 -18.80
N PRO A 161 -0.06 -1.00 -18.73
CA PRO A 161 -0.78 0.23 -18.99
C PRO A 161 -1.46 0.23 -20.37
N GLY A 162 -2.75 0.55 -20.41
CA GLY A 162 -3.55 0.62 -21.63
C GLY A 162 -4.00 -0.74 -22.17
N ALA A 163 -3.74 -1.84 -21.48
CA ALA A 163 -4.08 -3.18 -21.96
C ALA A 163 -5.58 -3.52 -21.80
N ALA A 164 -6.29 -2.87 -20.89
CA ALA A 164 -7.70 -3.15 -20.63
C ALA A 164 -8.64 -2.07 -21.20
N SER A 165 -9.75 -2.52 -21.80
CA SER A 165 -10.87 -1.64 -22.09
C SER A 165 -11.54 -1.19 -20.79
N ARG A 166 -11.80 0.10 -20.66
CA ARG A 166 -12.43 0.68 -19.47
C ARG A 166 -13.88 1.05 -19.78
N GLU A 167 -14.78 0.68 -18.90
CA GLU A 167 -16.20 1.04 -18.98
C GLU A 167 -16.55 2.10 -17.93
N GLY A 168 -17.62 2.86 -18.17
CA GLY A 168 -18.15 3.85 -17.22
C GLY A 168 -17.56 5.26 -17.35
N VAL A 169 -17.80 6.08 -16.32
CA VAL A 169 -17.38 7.49 -16.27
C VAL A 169 -15.98 7.58 -15.69
N ALA A 170 -15.07 8.20 -16.44
CA ALA A 170 -13.72 8.48 -15.95
C ALA A 170 -13.77 9.52 -14.82
N VAL A 171 -13.24 9.16 -13.65
CA VAL A 171 -13.04 10.07 -12.52
C VAL A 171 -11.58 10.51 -12.50
N PRO A 172 -11.29 11.82 -12.56
CA PRO A 172 -9.92 12.32 -12.41
C PRO A 172 -9.34 11.92 -11.05
N LEU A 173 -8.13 11.37 -11.08
CA LEU A 173 -7.36 11.04 -9.87
C LEU A 173 -5.92 11.54 -10.02
N ARG A 174 -5.29 11.85 -8.89
CA ARG A 174 -3.88 12.20 -8.80
C ARG A 174 -3.13 11.04 -8.17
N ILE A 175 -2.04 10.59 -8.80
CA ILE A 175 -1.17 9.57 -8.22
C ILE A 175 0.13 10.24 -7.78
N ASP A 176 0.48 10.09 -6.51
CA ASP A 176 1.84 10.38 -6.07
C ASP A 176 2.76 9.24 -6.54
N ARG A 177 3.59 9.52 -7.55
CA ARG A 177 4.50 8.51 -8.16
C ARG A 177 5.51 7.94 -7.17
N ARG A 178 5.79 8.68 -6.09
CA ARG A 178 6.72 8.28 -5.05
C ARG A 178 6.13 7.19 -4.17
N THR A 179 4.84 7.28 -3.85
CA THR A 179 4.17 6.35 -2.92
C THR A 179 3.21 5.39 -3.58
N GLY A 180 2.76 5.68 -4.80
CA GLY A 180 1.66 5.00 -5.48
C GLY A 180 0.27 5.39 -4.96
N LEU A 181 0.15 6.30 -3.98
CA LEU A 181 -1.15 6.68 -3.42
C LEU A 181 -1.99 7.41 -4.48
N ALA A 182 -3.22 6.95 -4.67
CA ALA A 182 -4.21 7.57 -5.54
C ALA A 182 -5.16 8.44 -4.72
N VAL A 183 -5.31 9.70 -5.14
CA VAL A 183 -6.16 10.70 -4.47
C VAL A 183 -7.22 11.21 -5.44
N VAL A 184 -8.46 11.25 -4.98
CA VAL A 184 -9.60 11.86 -5.67
C VAL A 184 -10.11 13.06 -4.87
N ASP A 185 -10.71 14.02 -5.54
CA ASP A 185 -11.48 15.08 -4.88
C ASP A 185 -12.95 14.65 -4.83
N ALA A 186 -13.56 14.68 -3.65
CA ALA A 186 -14.97 14.39 -3.44
C ALA A 186 -15.69 15.59 -2.83
N THR A 187 -16.94 15.79 -3.23
CA THR A 187 -17.80 16.82 -2.62
C THR A 187 -18.72 16.18 -1.60
N ILE A 188 -18.62 16.60 -0.34
CA ILE A 188 -19.47 16.17 0.78
C ILE A 188 -20.06 17.42 1.40
N ASP A 189 -21.39 17.47 1.51
CA ASP A 189 -22.13 18.62 2.05
C ASP A 189 -21.73 19.97 1.43
N GLY A 190 -21.43 19.96 0.12
CA GLY A 190 -21.03 21.15 -0.64
C GLY A 190 -19.57 21.59 -0.46
N ALA A 191 -18.79 20.91 0.39
CA ALA A 191 -17.36 21.15 0.56
C ALA A 191 -16.53 20.13 -0.24
N SER A 192 -15.40 20.57 -0.80
CA SER A 192 -14.47 19.70 -1.52
C SER A 192 -13.39 19.16 -0.57
N HIS A 193 -13.16 17.85 -0.64
CA HIS A 193 -12.23 17.12 0.21
C HIS A 193 -11.37 16.18 -0.65
N ALA A 194 -10.08 16.11 -0.33
CA ALA A 194 -9.17 15.15 -0.95
C ALA A 194 -9.20 13.81 -0.17
N PHE A 195 -9.52 12.72 -0.86
CA PHE A 195 -9.58 11.37 -0.30
C PHE A 195 -8.57 10.45 -0.98
N VAL A 196 -7.89 9.63 -0.18
CA VAL A 196 -7.09 8.52 -0.69
C VAL A 196 -8.04 7.37 -1.03
N ILE A 197 -7.84 6.75 -2.20
CA ILE A 197 -8.54 5.51 -2.56
C ILE A 197 -7.84 4.37 -1.81
N ASP A 198 -8.50 3.80 -0.80
CA ASP A 198 -7.95 2.71 0.02
C ASP A 198 -8.86 1.48 0.06
N ALA A 199 -8.49 0.44 -0.68
CA ALA A 199 -9.19 -0.85 -0.66
C ALA A 199 -8.87 -1.72 0.58
N GLY A 200 -7.98 -1.28 1.46
CA GLY A 200 -7.66 -1.95 2.72
C GLY A 200 -8.37 -1.36 3.94
N SER A 201 -9.10 -0.25 3.79
CA SER A 201 -9.86 0.35 4.90
C SER A 201 -11.29 -0.20 4.91
N PRO A 202 -11.80 -0.69 6.06
CA PRO A 202 -13.19 -1.11 6.20
C PRO A 202 -14.18 0.07 6.31
N TYR A 203 -13.69 1.30 6.45
CA TYR A 203 -14.52 2.50 6.66
C TYR A 203 -13.99 3.72 5.89
N SER A 204 -14.85 4.73 5.68
CA SER A 204 -14.54 6.04 5.08
C SER A 204 -14.90 7.20 6.00
#